data_AF-A0A1Y4AGH0-F1
#
_entry.id   AF-A0A1Y4AGH0-F1
#
_cell.length_a   1.000
_cell.length_b   1.000
_cell.length_c   1.000
_cell.angle_alpha   90.00
_cell.angle_beta   90.00
_cell.angle_gamma   90.00
#
_symmetry.space_group_name_H-M   'P 1'
#
loop_
_entity.id
_entity.type
_entity.pdbx_description
1 polymer ?
#
loop_
_entity_poly.entity_id
_entity_poly.type
_entity_poly.pdbx_seq_one_letter_code
_entity_poly.pdbx_strand_id
1 'polypeptide(L)'
;MHPNEIRADLNFNTSEKLEGTVRVGYLFGIKVSGGRKYAEVLTTNNSKSIFGLRGKRIRSMAMAKALEGTDYDMVINPQYETKRKRVLFGLWTRYTVTVKGYGAKVSRLYQADEPSVRQDIPLIRD
;
A
#
# COMPACT_ATOMS: atom_id res chain seq x y z
N MET A 1 20.48 -17.64 18.07
CA MET A 1 19.59 -16.73 18.82
C MET A 1 18.50 -16.27 17.88
N HIS A 2 17.25 -16.60 18.14
CA HIS A 2 16.13 -16.04 17.37
C HIS A 2 15.85 -14.66 17.97
N PRO A 3 15.74 -13.59 17.16
CA PRO A 3 15.31 -12.31 17.68
C PRO A 3 13.87 -12.46 18.20
N ASN A 4 13.62 -11.99 19.42
CA ASN A 4 12.29 -11.98 20.02
C ASN A 4 11.32 -11.21 19.10
N GLU A 5 10.13 -11.76 18.89
CA GLU A 5 9.13 -11.19 17.97
C GLU A 5 8.52 -9.91 18.54
N ILE A 6 8.42 -8.86 17.73
CA ILE A 6 7.60 -7.68 18.06
C ILE A 6 6.19 -7.92 17.53
N ARG A 7 5.21 -7.86 18.43
CA ARG A 7 3.78 -8.06 18.16
C ARG A 7 3.02 -6.75 18.33
N ALA A 8 1.91 -6.63 17.59
CA ALA A 8 1.06 -5.46 17.60
C ALA A 8 -0.41 -5.88 17.73
N ASP A 9 -1.12 -5.30 18.70
CA ASP A 9 -2.57 -5.38 18.75
C ASP A 9 -3.14 -4.29 17.84
N LEU A 10 -4.09 -4.66 16.97
CA LEU A 10 -4.68 -3.76 15.97
C LEU A 10 -6.16 -3.60 16.21
N ASN A 11 -6.61 -2.35 16.36
CA ASN A 11 -8.02 -2.00 16.33
C ASN A 11 -8.38 -1.59 14.90
N PHE A 12 -9.21 -2.39 14.22
CA PHE A 12 -9.62 -2.11 12.85
C PHE A 12 -11.12 -1.94 12.75
N ASN A 13 -11.55 -1.02 11.88
CA ASN A 13 -12.96 -0.80 11.60
C ASN A 13 -13.28 -1.41 10.23
N THR A 14 -14.14 -2.44 10.21
CA THR A 14 -14.60 -3.09 8.97
C THR A 14 -15.87 -2.50 8.39
N SER A 15 -16.52 -1.56 9.09
CA SER A 15 -17.77 -0.96 8.66
C SER A 15 -17.58 -0.01 7.48
N GLU A 16 -16.46 0.71 7.42
CA GLU A 16 -16.16 1.67 6.37
C GLU A 16 -14.81 1.41 5.70
N LYS A 17 -14.77 1.53 4.38
CA LYS A 17 -13.54 1.40 3.60
C LYS A 17 -12.89 2.77 3.42
N LEU A 18 -11.62 2.86 3.77
CA LEU A 18 -10.77 3.98 3.39
C LEU A 18 -10.49 3.94 1.89
N GLU A 19 -10.51 5.11 1.26
CA GLU A 19 -10.20 5.26 -0.16
C GLU A 19 -9.21 6.40 -0.39
N GLY A 20 -8.16 6.13 -1.17
CA GLY A 20 -7.18 7.12 -1.58
C GLY A 20 -6.93 7.06 -3.07
N THR A 21 -7.15 8.19 -3.76
CA THR A 21 -6.87 8.30 -5.20
C THR A 21 -5.76 9.30 -5.47
N VAL A 22 -4.74 8.88 -6.23
CA VAL A 22 -3.66 9.75 -6.69
C VAL A 22 -3.52 9.71 -8.20
N ARG A 23 -3.15 10.86 -8.76
CA ARG A 23 -2.86 11.03 -10.18
C ARG A 23 -1.41 11.45 -10.34
N VAL A 24 -0.68 10.77 -11.22
CA VAL A 24 0.75 11.00 -11.44
C VAL A 24 1.01 11.09 -12.93
N GLY A 25 1.65 12.19 -13.34
CA GLY A 25 2.02 12.43 -14.74
C GLY A 25 3.51 12.22 -14.95
N TYR A 26 3.84 11.57 -16.06
CA TYR A 26 5.19 11.42 -16.57
C TYR A 26 5.25 12.00 -17.98
N LEU A 27 6.29 12.79 -18.24
CA LEU A 27 6.63 13.30 -19.56
C LEU A 27 8.06 12.83 -19.87
N PHE A 28 8.28 12.19 -21.02
CA PHE A 28 9.56 11.55 -21.38
C PHE A 28 10.12 10.62 -20.28
N GLY A 29 9.23 9.95 -19.54
CA GLY A 29 9.61 9.08 -18.43
C GLY A 29 10.07 9.78 -17.15
N ILE A 30 10.06 11.12 -17.09
CA ILE A 30 10.34 11.92 -15.90
C ILE A 30 9.02 12.27 -15.21
N LYS A 31 8.95 12.12 -13.88
CA LYS A 31 7.74 12.50 -13.11
C LYS A 31 7.62 14.03 -13.13
N VAL A 32 6.55 14.54 -13.72
CA VAL A 32 6.26 15.98 -13.82
C VAL A 32 5.13 16.42 -12.91
N SER A 33 4.32 15.49 -12.40
CA SER A 33 3.21 15.80 -11.48
C SER A 33 2.82 14.60 -10.62
N GLY A 34 2.23 14.87 -9.45
CA GLY A 34 1.60 13.87 -8.57
C GLY A 34 1.94 14.04 -7.09
N GLY A 35 1.48 13.09 -6.27
CA GLY A 35 1.65 13.13 -4.81
C GLY A 35 3.09 13.23 -4.33
N ARG A 36 3.30 13.74 -3.12
CA ARG A 36 4.63 13.91 -2.47
C ARG A 36 4.77 13.12 -1.17
N LYS A 37 3.66 12.63 -0.61
CA LYS A 37 3.62 11.80 0.60
C LYS A 37 3.59 10.33 0.23
N TYR A 38 4.18 9.49 1.07
CA TYR A 38 4.39 8.07 0.84
C TYR A 38 4.07 7.30 2.12
N ALA A 39 3.33 6.20 1.99
CA ALA A 39 3.10 5.24 3.06
C ALA A 39 3.78 3.92 2.71
N GLU A 40 4.09 3.11 3.71
CA GLU A 40 4.63 1.78 3.46
C GLU A 40 3.59 0.90 2.77
N VAL A 41 4.05 0.11 1.79
CA VAL A 41 3.19 -0.80 1.04
C VAL A 41 3.88 -2.14 0.95
N LEU A 42 3.19 -3.17 1.44
CA LEU A 42 3.55 -4.56 1.21
C LEU A 42 3.39 -4.85 -0.28
N THR A 43 4.49 -5.20 -0.93
CA THR A 43 4.47 -5.64 -2.33
C THR A 43 5.04 -7.05 -2.39
N THR A 44 4.23 -8.00 -2.86
CA THR A 44 4.71 -9.35 -3.18
C THR A 44 5.63 -9.33 -4.40
N ASN A 45 5.48 -8.30 -5.25
CA ASN A 45 6.32 -8.12 -6.43
C ASN A 45 7.58 -7.33 -6.08
N ASN A 46 8.68 -8.04 -5.84
CA ASN A 46 10.04 -7.51 -5.65
C ASN A 46 10.75 -7.19 -6.98
N SER A 47 10.02 -6.78 -8.01
CA SER A 47 10.63 -6.46 -9.30
C SER A 47 11.55 -5.25 -9.16
N LYS A 48 12.85 -5.46 -9.45
CA LYS A 48 13.87 -4.39 -9.51
C LYS A 48 13.74 -3.49 -10.75
N SER A 49 12.77 -3.75 -11.63
CA SER A 49 12.50 -2.93 -12.81
C SER A 49 12.08 -1.50 -12.41
N ILE A 50 12.50 -0.51 -13.20
CA ILE A 50 12.06 0.89 -13.08
C ILE A 50 10.52 0.99 -13.08
N PHE A 51 9.83 0.14 -13.86
CA PHE A 51 8.37 0.10 -13.87
C PHE A 51 7.78 -0.44 -12.57
N GLY A 52 8.41 -1.46 -11.97
CA GLY A 52 8.03 -2.01 -10.67
C GLY A 52 8.21 -1.00 -9.55
N LEU A 53 9.36 -0.32 -9.52
CA LEU A 53 9.68 0.75 -8.58
C LEU A 53 8.71 1.93 -8.68
N ARG A 54 8.36 2.36 -9.91
CA ARG A 54 7.35 3.40 -10.14
C ARG A 54 5.98 2.96 -9.66
N GLY A 55 5.55 1.74 -9.98
CA GLY A 55 4.30 1.17 -9.50
C GLY A 55 4.20 1.18 -7.97
N LYS A 56 5.24 0.69 -7.28
CA LYS A 56 5.34 0.70 -5.81
C LYS A 56 5.21 2.11 -5.25
N ARG A 57 5.93 3.08 -5.81
CA ARG A 57 5.85 4.50 -5.40
C ARG A 57 4.45 5.08 -5.58
N ILE A 58 3.76 4.78 -6.68
CA ILE A 58 2.42 5.33 -6.92
C ILE A 58 1.38 4.72 -5.98
N ARG A 59 1.46 3.41 -5.71
CA ARG A 59 0.63 2.74 -4.71
C ARG A 59 0.86 3.30 -3.31
N SER A 60 2.11 3.54 -2.95
CA SER A 60 2.51 4.18 -1.69
C SER A 60 1.94 5.59 -1.54
N MET A 61 1.88 6.37 -2.61
CA MET A 61 1.22 7.67 -2.59
C MET A 61 -0.30 7.54 -2.42
N ALA A 62 -0.93 6.55 -3.07
CA ALA A 62 -2.36 6.28 -2.91
C ALA A 62 -2.71 5.91 -1.47
N MET A 63 -1.89 5.05 -0.85
CA MET A 63 -2.06 4.62 0.53
C MET A 63 -1.86 5.76 1.53
N ALA A 64 -0.82 6.59 1.35
CA ALA A 64 -0.68 7.82 2.12
C ALA A 64 -1.90 8.74 1.98
N LYS A 65 -2.48 8.83 0.78
CA LYS A 65 -3.66 9.64 0.53
C LYS A 65 -4.92 9.08 1.20
N ALA A 66 -5.04 7.76 1.30
CA ALA A 66 -6.16 7.10 2.01
C ALA A 66 -6.09 7.31 3.52
N LEU A 67 -4.89 7.40 4.08
CA LEU A 67 -4.67 7.64 5.51
C LEU A 67 -4.67 9.12 5.89
N GLU A 68 -4.44 10.01 4.92
CA GLU A 68 -4.38 11.46 5.15
C GLU A 68 -5.70 12.00 5.70
N GLY A 69 -5.65 12.60 6.90
CA GLY A 69 -6.83 13.14 7.57
C GLY A 69 -7.60 12.10 8.40
N THR A 70 -7.10 10.87 8.50
CA THR A 70 -7.64 9.83 9.37
C THR A 70 -6.75 9.63 10.60
N ASP A 71 -7.29 8.99 11.64
CA ASP A 71 -6.54 8.61 12.86
C ASP A 71 -6.06 7.14 12.80
N TYR A 72 -5.99 6.58 11.60
CA TYR A 72 -5.51 5.22 11.34
C TYR A 72 -4.02 5.24 11.01
N ASP A 73 -3.28 4.23 11.48
CA ASP A 73 -1.85 4.08 11.23
C ASP A 73 -1.57 3.33 9.92
N MET A 74 -2.49 2.42 9.54
CA MET A 74 -2.31 1.56 8.37
C MET A 74 -3.63 1.18 7.70
N VAL A 75 -3.52 0.66 6.47
CA VAL A 75 -4.64 0.09 5.71
C VAL A 75 -4.49 -1.43 5.64
N ILE A 76 -5.48 -2.15 6.13
CA ILE A 76 -5.57 -3.61 6.11
C ILE A 76 -6.29 -4.07 4.84
N ASN A 77 -5.78 -5.17 4.26
CA ASN A 77 -6.24 -5.75 2.99
C ASN A 77 -6.40 -4.69 1.86
N PRO A 78 -5.33 -3.95 1.52
CA PRO A 78 -5.41 -2.90 0.51
C PRO A 78 -5.59 -3.50 -0.89
N GLN A 79 -6.64 -3.07 -1.56
CA GLN A 79 -6.97 -3.40 -2.95
C GLN A 79 -6.61 -2.22 -3.84
N TYR A 80 -5.86 -2.48 -4.92
CA TYR A 80 -5.34 -1.44 -5.81
C TYR A 80 -5.94 -1.52 -7.19
N GLU A 81 -6.57 -0.43 -7.63
CA GLU A 81 -6.98 -0.22 -9.02
C GLU A 81 -5.99 0.74 -9.69
N THR A 82 -5.41 0.34 -10.83
CA THR A 82 -4.43 1.16 -11.57
C THR A 82 -4.89 1.40 -13.00
N LYS A 83 -5.14 2.67 -13.35
CA LYS A 83 -5.46 3.10 -14.72
C LYS A 83 -4.25 3.82 -15.32
N ARG A 84 -3.86 3.41 -16.53
CA ARG A 84 -2.74 4.02 -17.28
C ARG A 84 -3.27 4.61 -18.57
N LYS A 85 -3.15 5.92 -18.74
CA LYS A 85 -3.45 6.63 -20.00
C LYS A 85 -2.15 7.09 -20.65
N ARG A 86 -1.95 6.73 -21.92
CA ARG A 86 -0.82 7.18 -22.75
C ARG A 86 -1.35 8.13 -23.82
N VAL A 87 -0.60 9.18 -24.10
CA VAL A 87 -0.93 10.18 -25.14
C VAL A 87 0.34 10.44 -25.95
N LEU A 88 0.18 10.78 -27.24
CA LEU A 88 1.29 11.05 -28.18
C LEU A 88 2.36 9.96 -28.16
N PHE A 89 2.00 8.74 -28.59
CA PHE A 89 2.91 7.57 -28.65
C PHE A 89 3.62 7.22 -27.31
N GLY A 90 3.08 7.66 -26.18
CA GLY A 90 3.65 7.39 -24.85
C GLY A 90 4.59 8.46 -24.31
N LEU A 91 4.79 9.56 -25.04
CA LEU A 91 5.52 10.74 -24.58
C LEU A 91 4.95 11.28 -23.26
N TRP A 92 3.61 11.32 -23.18
CA TRP A 92 2.89 11.62 -21.95
C TRP A 92 2.21 10.36 -21.41
N THR A 93 2.51 10.00 -20.17
CA THR A 93 1.84 8.92 -19.46
C THR A 93 1.24 9.42 -18.16
N ARG A 94 -0.06 9.22 -17.98
CA ARG A 94 -0.77 9.49 -16.72
C ARG A 94 -1.18 8.19 -16.05
N TYR A 95 -0.81 8.05 -14.80
CA TYR A 95 -1.26 6.98 -13.91
C TYR A 95 -2.31 7.55 -12.96
N THR A 96 -3.43 6.85 -12.83
CA THR A 96 -4.40 7.06 -11.76
C THR A 96 -4.43 5.78 -10.94
N VAL A 97 -4.09 5.87 -9.67
CA VAL A 97 -4.14 4.73 -8.75
C VAL A 97 -5.10 5.04 -7.63
N THR A 98 -6.02 4.13 -7.40
CA THR A 98 -6.97 4.15 -6.30
C THR A 98 -6.68 2.96 -5.41
N VAL A 99 -6.58 3.20 -4.11
CA VAL A 99 -6.50 2.15 -3.09
C VAL A 99 -7.78 2.16 -2.28
N LYS A 100 -8.28 0.97 -1.96
CA LYS A 100 -9.40 0.77 -1.03
C LYS A 100 -9.04 -0.29 -0.01
N GLY A 101 -9.41 -0.11 1.24
CA GLY A 101 -9.16 -1.10 2.30
C GLY A 101 -9.74 -0.65 3.64
N TYR A 102 -9.43 -1.37 4.71
CA TYR A 102 -9.94 -1.05 6.05
C TYR A 102 -8.89 -0.31 6.86
N GLY A 103 -9.29 0.73 7.59
CA GLY A 103 -8.38 1.44 8.49
C GLY A 103 -8.08 0.61 9.74
N ALA A 104 -6.82 0.62 10.18
CA ALA A 104 -6.42 0.05 11.45
C ALA A 104 -5.51 1.00 12.22
N LYS A 105 -5.69 1.02 13.54
CA LYS A 105 -4.89 1.75 14.51
C LYS A 105 -4.17 0.76 15.41
N VAL A 106 -2.89 0.99 15.65
CA VAL A 106 -2.08 0.18 16.58
C VAL A 106 -2.47 0.55 18.00
N SER A 107 -3.01 -0.40 18.75
CA SER A 107 -3.41 -0.16 20.15
C SER A 107 -2.30 -0.51 21.13
N ARG A 108 -1.45 -1.49 20.82
CA ARG A 108 -0.33 -1.91 21.67
C ARG A 108 0.80 -2.52 20.84
N LEU A 109 2.04 -2.26 21.25
CA LEU A 109 3.24 -2.95 20.77
C LEU A 109 3.90 -3.67 21.94
N TYR A 110 4.27 -4.93 21.76
CA TYR A 110 4.91 -5.73 22.80
C TYR A 110 5.87 -6.76 22.22
N GLN A 111 6.85 -7.17 23.02
CA GLN A 111 7.83 -8.19 22.66
C GLN A 111 7.38 -9.52 23.26
N ALA A 112 7.39 -10.59 22.47
CA ALA A 112 7.11 -11.93 22.95
C ALA A 112 8.41 -12.73 23.08
N ASP A 113 8.61 -13.33 24.26
CA ASP A 113 9.78 -14.17 24.53
C ASP A 113 9.66 -15.55 23.88
N GLU A 114 8.43 -16.00 23.60
CA GLU A 114 8.13 -17.26 22.92
C GLU A 114 7.68 -17.03 21.46
N PRO A 115 8.17 -17.84 20.50
CA PRO A 115 7.77 -17.74 19.10
C PRO A 115 6.28 -18.03 18.92
N SER A 116 5.65 -17.40 17.92
CA SER A 116 4.23 -17.61 17.64
C SER A 116 3.99 -19.01 17.06
N VAL A 117 2.89 -19.66 17.48
CA VAL A 117 2.44 -20.92 16.87
C VAL A 117 2.05 -20.62 15.42
N ARG A 118 2.72 -21.26 14.46
CA ARG A 118 2.37 -21.14 13.04
C ARG A 118 0.95 -21.63 12.81
N GLN A 119 0.07 -20.73 12.36
CA GLN A 119 -1.24 -21.10 11.82
C GLN A 119 -1.15 -21.07 10.30
N ASP A 120 -1.23 -22.25 9.68
CA ASP A 120 -1.34 -22.37 8.23
C ASP A 120 -2.77 -22.01 7.81
N ILE A 121 -2.91 -20.98 6.96
CA ILE A 121 -4.21 -20.62 6.37
C ILE A 121 -4.46 -21.60 5.22
N PRO A 122 -5.56 -22.40 5.25
CA PRO A 122 -5.85 -23.33 4.17
C PRO A 122 -6.09 -22.55 2.88
N LEU A 123 -5.39 -22.95 1.81
CA LEU A 123 -5.67 -22.46 0.46
C LEU A 123 -6.92 -23.18 -0.05
N ILE A 124 -8.09 -22.62 0.22
CA ILE A 124 -9.33 -23.06 -0.43
C ILE A 124 -9.22 -22.64 -1.91
N ARG A 125 -9.10 -23.63 -2.79
CA ARG A 125 -9.22 -23.45 -4.23
C ARG A 125 -10.62 -23.94 -4.60
N ASP A 126 -11.53 -23.00 -4.83
CA ASP A 126 -12.78 -23.25 -5.55
C ASP A 126 -12.52 -23.37 -7.06
#